data_AF-A0A7Y6XED4-F1
#
_entry.id   AF-A0A7Y6XED4-F1
#
_cell.length_a   1.000
_cell.length_b   1.000
_cell.length_c   1.000
_cell.angle_alpha   90.00
_cell.angle_beta   90.00
_cell.angle_gamma   90.00
#
_symmetry.space_group_name_H-M   'P 1'
#
loop_
_entity.id
_entity.type
_entity.pdbx_description
1 polymer ?
#
loop_
_entity_poly.entity_id
_entity_poly.type
_entity_poly.pdbx_seq_one_letter_code
_entity_poly.pdbx_strand_id
1 'polypeptide(L)'
;AVPRKLSADAGYFSAKNVHWLESVGVEPYLATGRQKHGDAPPKVRGRPPAGLTPKERMARKLATTRGKEVYRMRKAIVEPVFGQIKEARGIRALLRRGLNAAREEWALICATHNLLKLFRATAGQ
;
A
#
# COMPACT_ATOMS: atom_id res chain seq x y z
N ALA A 1 12.66 15.25 4.38
CA ALA A 1 13.25 14.32 5.38
C ALA A 1 12.89 12.89 5.01
N VAL A 2 13.81 11.94 5.17
CA VAL A 2 13.56 10.51 4.90
C VAL A 2 12.65 9.94 6.02
N PRO A 3 11.58 9.20 5.69
CA PRO A 3 10.65 8.70 6.70
C PRO A 3 11.27 7.59 7.56
N ARG A 4 10.89 7.48 8.83
CA ARG A 4 11.39 6.40 9.71
C ARG A 4 10.87 5.00 9.33
N LYS A 5 9.69 4.92 8.71
CA LYS A 5 9.00 3.68 8.33
C LYS A 5 8.40 3.83 6.95
N LEU A 6 8.41 2.75 6.17
CA LEU A 6 7.76 2.72 4.86
C LEU A 6 6.94 1.43 4.71
N SER A 7 5.69 1.57 4.28
CA SER A 7 4.81 0.45 3.93
C SER A 7 4.47 0.45 2.44
N ALA A 8 4.53 -0.71 1.80
CA ALA A 8 4.21 -0.85 0.37
C ALA A 8 3.65 -2.23 0.03
N ASP A 9 3.03 -2.34 -1.15
CA ASP A 9 2.46 -3.59 -1.63
C ASP A 9 3.53 -4.57 -2.16
N ALA A 10 3.07 -5.74 -2.56
CA ALA A 10 3.94 -6.83 -3.00
C ALA A 10 4.73 -6.55 -4.27
N GLY A 11 4.31 -5.59 -5.10
CA GLY A 11 5.07 -5.18 -6.29
C GLY A 11 6.40 -4.48 -5.94
N TYR A 12 6.50 -3.89 -4.74
CA TYR A 12 7.72 -3.23 -4.27
C TYR A 12 8.66 -4.15 -3.51
N PHE A 13 8.28 -5.40 -3.28
CA PHE A 13 9.11 -6.35 -2.54
C PHE A 13 10.26 -6.88 -3.40
N SER A 14 11.49 -6.59 -2.99
CA SER A 14 12.69 -7.28 -3.43
C SER A 14 13.73 -7.24 -2.31
N ALA A 15 14.63 -8.24 -2.24
CA ALA A 15 15.71 -8.23 -1.25
C ALA A 15 16.56 -6.96 -1.38
N LYS A 16 16.82 -6.51 -2.61
CA LYS A 16 17.51 -5.26 -2.92
C LYS A 16 16.80 -4.04 -2.29
N ASN A 17 15.48 -3.94 -2.45
CA ASN A 17 14.71 -2.83 -1.89
C ASN A 17 14.68 -2.84 -0.36
N VAL A 18 14.58 -4.02 0.25
CA VAL A 18 14.64 -4.17 1.71
C VAL A 18 15.98 -3.68 2.23
N HIS A 19 17.09 -4.16 1.67
CA HIS A 19 18.43 -3.77 2.10
C HIS A 19 18.72 -2.29 1.87
N TRP A 20 18.25 -1.73 0.75
CA TRP A 20 18.40 -0.30 0.48
C TRP A 20 17.64 0.54 1.50
N LEU A 21 16.39 0.18 1.84
CA LEU A 21 15.62 0.89 2.86
C LEU A 21 16.32 0.82 4.22
N GLU A 22 16.82 -0.36 4.60
CA GLU A 22 17.57 -0.55 5.84
C GLU A 22 18.87 0.29 5.86
N SER A 23 19.60 0.39 4.75
CA SER A 23 20.84 1.17 4.68
C SER A 23 20.62 2.68 4.79
N VAL A 24 19.46 3.19 4.39
CA VAL A 24 19.08 4.59 4.59
C VAL A 24 18.31 4.83 5.91
N GLY A 25 18.28 3.85 6.81
CA GLY A 25 17.63 3.95 8.12
C GLY A 25 16.10 3.92 8.08
N VAL A 26 15.50 3.49 6.97
CA VAL A 26 14.05 3.35 6.81
C VAL A 26 13.65 1.94 7.18
N GLU A 27 12.73 1.78 8.13
CA GLU A 27 12.22 0.48 8.49
C GLU A 27 11.18 -0.02 7.46
N PRO A 28 11.42 -1.13 6.73
CA PRO A 28 10.52 -1.59 5.67
C PRO A 28 9.37 -2.45 6.22
N TYR A 29 8.17 -2.26 5.66
CA TYR A 29 6.96 -3.05 5.86
C TYR A 29 6.32 -3.36 4.48
N LEU A 30 6.96 -4.24 3.72
CA LEU A 30 6.59 -4.55 2.34
C LEU A 30 5.83 -5.87 2.28
N ALA A 31 4.62 -5.90 1.70
CA ALA A 31 3.92 -7.16 1.52
C ALA A 31 4.75 -8.14 0.68
N THR A 32 4.71 -9.42 1.01
CA THR A 32 5.51 -10.46 0.35
C THR A 32 4.70 -11.28 -0.67
N GLY A 33 3.42 -10.95 -0.83
CA GLY A 33 2.49 -11.64 -1.71
C GLY A 33 1.04 -11.33 -1.36
N ARG A 34 0.11 -11.96 -2.08
CA ARG A 34 -1.32 -11.96 -1.74
C ARG A 34 -1.59 -13.07 -0.73
N GLN A 35 -2.14 -12.74 0.44
CA GLN A 35 -2.86 -13.74 1.25
C GLN A 35 -4.24 -13.94 0.64
N LYS A 36 -4.71 -15.19 0.55
CA LYS A 36 -6.09 -15.45 0.15
C LYS A 36 -7.03 -15.00 1.27
N HIS A 37 -8.22 -14.58 0.88
CA HIS A 37 -9.27 -14.24 1.84
C HIS A 37 -9.64 -15.51 2.62
N GLY A 38 -9.51 -15.46 3.95
CA GLY A 38 -9.74 -16.62 4.84
C GLY A 38 -8.46 -17.28 5.38
N ASP A 39 -7.29 -17.03 4.79
CA ASP A 39 -6.04 -17.56 5.33
C ASP A 39 -5.64 -16.79 6.60
N ALA A 40 -5.66 -17.48 7.74
CA ALA A 40 -5.10 -16.92 8.96
C ALA A 40 -3.60 -16.66 8.76
N PRO A 41 -3.09 -15.43 9.01
CA PRO A 41 -1.65 -15.21 8.99
C PRO A 41 -1.00 -16.12 10.02
N PRO A 42 0.15 -16.76 9.68
CA PRO A 42 0.81 -17.69 10.58
C PRO A 42 1.08 -17.00 11.92
N LYS A 43 0.72 -17.66 13.02
CA LYS A 43 0.96 -17.15 14.37
C LYS A 43 2.47 -17.12 14.61
N VAL A 44 3.03 -15.92 14.64
CA VAL A 44 4.45 -15.74 14.91
C VAL A 44 4.67 -15.62 16.42
N ARG A 45 5.45 -16.54 17.00
CA ARG A 45 5.90 -16.50 18.40
C ARG A 45 7.41 -16.77 18.51
N GLY A 46 8.04 -16.17 19.52
CA GLY A 46 9.44 -16.42 19.87
C GLY A 46 10.48 -15.87 18.89
N ARG A 47 11.74 -16.23 19.16
CA ARG A 47 12.91 -15.84 18.35
C ARG A 47 12.76 -16.35 16.90
N PRO A 48 13.10 -15.52 15.88
CA PRO A 48 13.13 -16.00 14.51
C PRO A 48 14.15 -17.15 14.35
N PRO A 49 13.80 -18.23 13.64
CA PRO A 49 14.76 -19.24 13.23
C PRO A 49 15.95 -18.62 12.48
N ALA A 50 17.13 -19.23 12.61
CA ALA A 50 18.28 -18.89 11.78
C ALA A 50 18.02 -19.29 10.31
N GLY A 51 18.61 -18.58 9.36
CA GLY A 51 18.55 -18.95 7.94
C GLY A 51 17.30 -18.51 7.15
N LEU A 52 16.39 -17.74 7.75
CA LEU A 52 15.22 -17.22 7.02
C LEU A 52 15.63 -16.34 5.83
N THR A 53 15.01 -16.59 4.69
CA THR A 53 15.13 -15.74 3.51
C THR A 53 14.59 -14.32 3.80
N PRO A 54 15.00 -13.29 3.04
CA PRO A 54 14.46 -11.93 3.20
C PRO A 54 12.92 -11.88 3.13
N LYS A 55 12.33 -12.73 2.27
CA LYS A 55 10.88 -12.84 2.10
C LYS A 55 10.21 -13.43 3.33
N GLU A 56 10.73 -14.52 3.88
CA GLU A 56 10.17 -15.13 5.09
C GLU A 56 10.34 -14.23 6.31
N ARG A 57 11.47 -13.52 6.41
CA ARG A 57 11.72 -12.53 7.46
C ARG A 57 10.70 -11.39 7.41
N MET A 58 10.43 -10.85 6.23
CA MET A 58 9.43 -9.79 6.04
C MET A 58 8.01 -10.30 6.31
N ALA A 59 7.67 -11.48 5.81
CA ALA A 59 6.36 -12.11 6.08
C ALA A 59 6.15 -12.31 7.58
N ARG A 60 7.17 -12.81 8.29
CA ARG A 60 7.17 -12.97 9.75
C ARG A 60 7.01 -11.62 10.45
N LYS A 61 7.75 -10.59 10.02
CA LYS A 61 7.66 -9.23 10.56
C LYS A 61 6.23 -8.69 10.44
N LEU A 62 5.62 -8.78 9.26
CA LEU A 62 4.25 -8.33 9.01
C LEU A 62 3.19 -9.11 9.81
N ALA A 63 3.46 -10.37 10.17
CA ALA A 63 2.55 -11.17 10.97
C ALA A 63 2.62 -10.87 12.48
N THR A 64 3.63 -10.14 12.97
CA THR A 64 3.67 -9.65 14.37
C THR A 64 2.59 -8.60 14.66
N THR A 65 2.19 -8.42 15.92
CA THR A 65 1.21 -7.40 16.32
C THR A 65 1.64 -5.99 15.88
N ARG A 66 2.92 -5.62 16.12
CA ARG A 66 3.49 -4.35 15.65
C ARG A 66 3.48 -4.24 14.12
N GLY A 67 3.87 -5.31 13.42
CA GLY A 67 3.86 -5.39 11.97
C GLY A 67 2.49 -5.13 11.37
N LYS A 68 1.48 -5.81 11.91
CA LYS A 68 0.07 -5.64 11.53
C LYS A 68 -0.40 -4.22 11.74
N GLU A 69 -0.11 -3.62 12.89
CA GLU A 69 -0.59 -2.27 13.18
C GLU A 69 0.00 -1.21 12.24
N VAL A 70 1.32 -1.27 12.01
CA VAL A 70 1.97 -0.34 11.06
C VAL A 70 1.45 -0.56 9.63
N TYR A 71 1.31 -1.82 9.20
CA TYR A 71 0.87 -2.12 7.85
C TYR A 71 -0.62 -1.80 7.63
N ARG A 72 -1.46 -1.93 8.67
CA ARG A 72 -2.89 -1.59 8.66
C ARG A 72 -3.12 -0.13 8.25
N MET A 73 -2.25 0.78 8.68
CA MET A 73 -2.34 2.20 8.34
C MET A 73 -2.24 2.49 6.83
N ARG A 74 -1.75 1.56 6.01
CA ARG A 74 -1.74 1.72 4.54
C ARG A 74 -3.17 1.88 3.98
N LYS A 75 -4.16 1.26 4.61
CA LYS A 75 -5.57 1.39 4.24
C LYS A 75 -6.04 2.84 4.29
N ALA A 76 -5.61 3.59 5.31
CA ALA A 76 -5.95 5.01 5.47
C ALA A 76 -5.44 5.89 4.32
N ILE A 77 -4.45 5.43 3.53
CA ILE A 77 -3.92 6.19 2.39
C ILE A 77 -4.81 5.98 1.15
N VAL A 78 -5.21 4.74 0.87
CA VAL A 78 -5.86 4.36 -0.40
C VAL A 78 -7.38 4.28 -0.30
N GLU A 79 -7.94 3.83 0.83
CA GLU A 79 -9.38 3.65 0.99
C GLU A 79 -10.15 4.97 0.89
N PRO A 80 -9.70 6.11 1.46
CA PRO A 80 -10.38 7.39 1.29
C PRO A 80 -10.43 7.86 -0.16
N VAL A 81 -9.37 7.60 -0.95
CA VAL A 81 -9.33 7.95 -2.38
C VAL A 81 -10.41 7.18 -3.14
N PHE A 82 -10.50 5.87 -2.92
CA PHE A 82 -11.55 5.04 -3.54
C PHE A 82 -12.95 5.43 -3.05
N GLY A 83 -13.12 5.70 -1.76
CA GLY A 83 -14.39 6.16 -1.19
C GLY A 83 -14.84 7.49 -1.79
N GLN A 84 -13.94 8.46 -1.95
CA GLN A 84 -14.25 9.75 -2.57
C GLN A 84 -14.60 9.61 -4.06
N ILE A 85 -13.90 8.76 -4.80
CA ILE A 85 -14.22 8.51 -6.22
C ILE A 85 -15.59 7.81 -6.36
N LYS A 86 -15.87 6.80 -5.54
CA LYS A 86 -17.09 5.99 -5.65
C LYS A 86 -18.31 6.65 -5.04
N GLU A 87 -18.20 7.13 -3.80
CA GLU A 87 -19.35 7.65 -3.03
C GLU A 87 -19.53 9.15 -3.25
N ALA A 88 -18.48 9.95 -3.09
CA ALA A 88 -18.62 11.41 -3.19
C ALA A 88 -18.74 11.91 -4.64
N ARG A 89 -18.21 11.17 -5.61
CA ARG A 89 -18.29 11.51 -7.05
C ARG A 89 -19.21 10.59 -7.85
N GLY A 90 -19.72 9.51 -7.26
CA GLY A 90 -20.63 8.56 -7.93
C GLY A 90 -19.99 7.69 -9.03
N ILE A 91 -18.65 7.67 -9.16
CA ILE A 91 -17.97 6.98 -10.25
C ILE A 91 -17.76 5.51 -9.85
N ARG A 92 -18.71 4.65 -10.22
CA ARG A 92 -18.71 3.22 -9.85
C ARG A 92 -18.36 2.26 -10.97
N ALA A 93 -18.42 2.71 -12.22
CA ALA A 93 -18.06 1.91 -13.39
C ALA A 93 -17.26 2.75 -14.38
N LEU A 94 -16.49 2.07 -15.23
CA LEU A 94 -15.88 2.67 -16.41
C LEU A 94 -16.83 2.48 -17.59
N LEU A 95 -17.00 3.53 -18.39
CA LEU A 95 -17.90 3.52 -19.55
C LEU A 95 -17.19 3.01 -20.81
N ARG A 96 -15.87 3.22 -20.90
CA ARG A 96 -15.08 2.79 -22.06
C ARG A 96 -14.63 1.34 -21.93
N ARG A 97 -14.68 0.62 -23.05
CA ARG A 97 -14.28 -0.79 -23.15
C ARG A 97 -12.90 -0.93 -23.78
N GLY A 98 -12.18 -1.97 -23.37
CA GLY A 98 -10.80 -2.22 -23.80
C GLY A 98 -9.77 -1.60 -22.86
N LEU A 99 -8.64 -2.29 -22.67
CA LEU A 99 -7.64 -1.95 -21.66
C LEU A 99 -7.09 -0.53 -21.79
N ASN A 100 -6.81 -0.08 -23.02
CA ASN A 100 -6.26 1.24 -23.28
C ASN A 100 -7.27 2.34 -22.92
N ALA A 101 -8.50 2.21 -23.42
CA ALA A 101 -9.56 3.19 -23.16
C ALA A 101 -9.95 3.25 -21.67
N ALA A 102 -10.00 2.10 -20.98
CA ALA A 102 -10.23 2.03 -19.54
C ALA A 102 -9.11 2.69 -18.73
N ARG A 103 -7.85 2.55 -19.16
CA ARG A 103 -6.70 3.23 -18.53
C ARG A 103 -6.77 4.75 -18.68
N GLU A 104 -7.11 5.24 -19.86
CA GLU A 104 -7.29 6.68 -20.12
C GLU A 104 -8.41 7.27 -19.27
N GLU A 105 -9.57 6.61 -19.22
CA GLU A 105 -10.69 7.03 -18.38
C GLU A 105 -10.29 7.06 -16.89
N TRP A 106 -9.62 6.01 -16.42
CA TRP A 106 -9.13 5.95 -15.04
C TRP A 106 -8.11 7.06 -14.74
N ALA A 107 -7.21 7.38 -15.68
CA ALA A 107 -6.26 8.47 -15.53
C ALA A 107 -6.96 9.82 -15.39
N LEU A 108 -8.00 10.09 -16.20
CA LEU A 108 -8.79 11.31 -16.10
C LEU A 108 -9.55 11.40 -14.76
N ILE A 109 -10.13 10.30 -14.28
CA ILE A 109 -10.78 10.22 -12.97
C ILE A 109 -9.78 10.57 -11.86
N CYS A 110 -8.58 10.00 -11.90
CA CYS A 110 -7.51 10.30 -10.95
C CYS A 110 -7.03 11.75 -11.03
N ALA A 111 -6.85 12.29 -12.24
CA ALA A 111 -6.42 13.67 -12.45
C ALA A 111 -7.41 14.66 -11.86
N THR A 112 -8.70 14.51 -12.19
CA THR A 112 -9.77 15.35 -11.64
C THR A 112 -9.91 15.23 -10.13
N HIS A 113 -9.68 14.03 -9.55
CA HIS A 113 -9.62 13.85 -8.10
C HIS A 113 -8.48 14.67 -7.47
N ASN A 114 -7.28 14.60 -8.04
CA ASN A 114 -6.12 15.37 -7.55
C ASN A 114 -6.34 16.88 -7.68
N LEU A 115 -6.89 17.35 -8.81
CA LEU A 115 -7.21 18.75 -9.04
C LEU A 115 -8.20 19.29 -8.00
N LEU A 116 -9.26 18.53 -7.68
CA LEU A 116 -10.22 18.93 -6.65
C LEU A 116 -9.59 19.02 -5.25
N LYS A 117 -8.62 18.15 -4.94
CA LYS A 117 -7.88 18.23 -3.66
C LYS A 117 -6.98 19.46 -3.60
N LEU A 118 -6.27 19.77 -4.69
CA LEU A 118 -5.46 20.98 -4.80
C LEU A 118 -6.34 22.23 -4.66
N PHE A 119 -7.43 22.30 -5.43
CA PHE A 119 -8.38 23.41 -5.36
C PHE A 119 -8.90 23.64 -3.94
N ARG A 120 -9.33 22.58 -3.24
CA ARG A 120 -9.80 22.70 -1.84
C ARG A 120 -8.70 23.12 -0.87
N ALA A 121 -7.46 22.72 -1.11
CA ALA A 121 -6.33 23.12 -0.28
C ALA A 121 -5.93 24.59 -0.51
N THR A 122 -6.17 25.13 -1.70
CA THR A 122 -5.80 26.51 -2.06
C THR A 122 -6.94 27.52 -1.97
N ALA A 123 -8.19 27.11 -2.19
CA ALA A 123 -9.37 27.99 -2.20
C ALA A 123 -10.00 28.18 -0.81
N GLY A 124 -9.45 27.54 0.22
CA GLY A 124 -9.78 27.78 1.63
C GLY A 124 -8.79 28.72 2.34
N GLN A 125 -7.98 29.46 1.57
CA GLN A 125 -7.24 30.64 2.03
C GLN A 125 -8.00 31.89 1.60
#